data_AF-I2ND49-F1
#
_entry.id   AF-I2ND49-F1
#
_cell.length_a   1.000
_cell.length_b   1.000
_cell.length_c   1.000
_cell.angle_alpha   90.00
_cell.angle_beta   90.00
_cell.angle_gamma   90.00
#
_symmetry.space_group_name_H-M   'P 1'
#
loop_
_entity.id
_entity.type
_entity.pdbx_description
1 polymer ?
#
loop_
_entity_poly.entity_id
_entity_poly.type
_entity_poly.pdbx_seq_one_letter_code
_entity_poly.pdbx_strand_id
1 'polypeptide(L)' 'MSNQNINQYLLKVQVFATSRIDERSGVSQKTGKDWFIRTQEAYIDLGGQFPVMVKIPLQKDQIPYGPGNYYVQSG' A
#
# COMPACT_ATOMS: atom_id res chain seq x y z
N MET A 1 7.45 28.87 6.74
CA MET A 1 6.34 28.47 7.64
C MET A 1 5.32 27.68 6.85
N SER A 2 5.17 26.39 7.14
CA SER A 2 3.85 25.73 7.07
C SER A 2 3.96 24.44 7.88
N ASN A 3 3.58 24.51 9.15
CA ASN A 3 3.20 23.31 9.90
C ASN A 3 1.89 22.84 9.29
N GLN A 4 1.98 22.12 8.17
CA GLN A 4 0.85 21.40 7.60
C GLN A 4 0.46 20.36 8.65
N ASN A 5 -0.68 20.58 9.31
CA ASN A 5 -1.18 19.70 10.34
C ASN A 5 -1.62 18.39 9.65
N ILE A 6 -0.70 17.42 9.62
CA ILE A 6 -0.83 16.16 8.86
C ILE A 6 -2.09 15.35 9.21
N ASN A 7 -2.74 15.65 10.34
CA ASN A 7 -4.01 15.03 10.78
C ASN A 7 -5.22 15.38 9.88
N GLN A 8 -5.08 16.32 8.93
CA GLN A 8 -6.15 16.72 8.00
C GLN A 8 -6.01 16.14 6.58
N TYR A 9 -4.91 15.46 6.26
CA TYR A 9 -4.65 14.95 4.91
C TYR A 9 -5.02 13.48 4.85
N LEU A 10 -6.29 13.21 4.56
CA LEU A 10 -6.70 11.91 4.03
C LEU A 10 -5.88 11.66 2.75
N LEU A 11 -4.83 10.85 2.86
CA LEU A 11 -3.98 10.52 1.71
C LEU A 11 -4.80 9.71 0.72
N LYS A 12 -5.00 10.27 -0.48
CA LYS A 12 -5.74 9.61 -1.55
C LYS A 12 -4.85 8.59 -2.22
N VAL A 13 -5.31 7.35 -2.26
CA VAL A 13 -4.64 6.22 -2.89
C VAL A 13 -5.53 5.68 -4.00
N GLN A 14 -5.00 5.53 -5.20
CA GLN A 14 -5.70 4.99 -6.35
C GLN A 14 -5.17 3.60 -6.69
N VAL A 15 -6.10 2.65 -6.81
CA VAL A 15 -5.85 1.30 -7.32
C VAL A 15 -6.42 1.22 -8.73
N PHE A 16 -5.63 0.72 -9.68
CA PHE A 16 -6.05 0.56 -11.07
C PHE A 16 -6.40 -0.90 -11.37
N ALA A 17 -7.17 -1.14 -12.43
CA ALA A 17 -7.44 -2.50 -12.92
C ALA A 17 -6.16 -3.24 -13.35
N THR A 18 -5.10 -2.50 -13.66
CA THR A 18 -3.77 -3.01 -14.04
C THR A 18 -2.81 -3.13 -12.86
N SER A 19 -3.21 -2.71 -11.65
CA SER A 19 -2.39 -2.82 -10.43
C SER A 19 -2.01 -4.28 -10.18
N ARG A 20 -0.71 -4.55 -10.07
CA ARG A 20 -0.21 -5.92 -9.88
C ARG A 20 -0.25 -6.34 -8.42
N ILE A 21 -0.33 -7.66 -8.22
CA ILE A 21 -0.16 -8.30 -6.93
C ILE A 21 1.15 -9.08 -6.99
N ASP A 22 2.07 -8.75 -6.09
CA ASP A 22 3.32 -9.48 -5.89
C ASP A 22 3.17 -10.39 -4.67
N GLU A 23 3.51 -11.66 -4.82
CA GLU A 23 3.54 -12.65 -3.74
C GLU A 23 4.93 -13.26 -3.61
N ARG A 24 5.43 -13.34 -2.38
CA ARG A 24 6.73 -13.93 -2.05
C ARG A 24 6.60 -14.73 -0.77
N SER A 25 7.18 -15.91 -0.73
CA SER A 25 7.19 -16.77 0.45
C SER A 25 8.55 -17.45 0.61
N GLY A 26 8.81 -17.93 1.82
CA GLY A 26 10.01 -18.72 2.10
C GLY A 26 10.14 -19.06 3.58
N VAL A 27 11.29 -19.65 3.92
CA VAL A 27 11.65 -19.98 5.31
C VAL A 27 12.79 -19.08 5.75
N SER A 28 12.64 -18.46 6.92
CA SER A 28 13.69 -17.62 7.51
C SER A 28 14.87 -18.49 7.95
N GLN A 29 16.05 -18.25 7.38
CA GLN A 29 17.27 -18.98 7.76
C GLN A 29 17.69 -18.73 9.22
N LYS A 30 17.29 -17.59 9.81
CA LYS A 30 17.66 -17.21 11.18
C LYS A 30 16.76 -17.84 12.24
N THR A 31 15.48 -18.03 11.93
CA THR A 31 14.46 -18.45 12.91
C THR A 31 13.79 -19.78 12.57
N GLY A 32 14.03 -20.31 11.36
CA GLY A 32 13.33 -21.48 10.83
C GLY A 32 11.84 -21.27 10.57
N LYS A 33 11.32 -20.04 10.70
CA LYS A 33 9.89 -19.74 10.54
C LYS A 33 9.54 -19.41 9.10
N ASP A 34 8.37 -19.88 8.67
CA ASP A 34 7.78 -19.48 7.39
C ASP A 34 7.45 -18.00 7.39
N TRP A 35 7.69 -17.36 6.26
CA TRP A 35 7.27 -15.99 6.00
C TRP A 35 6.52 -15.91 4.67
N PHE A 36 5.55 -15.00 4.63
CA PHE A 36 4.74 -14.70 3.46
C PHE A 36 4.59 -13.19 3.36
N ILE A 37 4.93 -12.64 2.21
CA ILE A 37 4.77 -11.23 1.88
C ILE A 37 3.91 -11.16 0.64
N ARG A 38 2.80 -10.42 0.76
CA ARG A 38 1.92 -10.12 -0.36
C ARG A 38 1.71 -8.64 -0.42
N THR A 39 1.87 -8.06 -1.60
CA THR A 39 1.71 -6.62 -1.80
C THR A 39 0.93 -6.32 -3.07
N GLN A 40 0.13 -5.25 -3.05
CA GLN A 40 -0.59 -4.75 -4.21
C GLN A 40 -0.07 -3.36 -4.60
N GLU A 41 0.13 -3.14 -5.90
CA GLU A 41 0.50 -1.83 -6.43
C GLU A 41 -0.65 -0.82 -6.34
N ALA A 42 -0.34 0.39 -5.92
CA ALA A 42 -1.27 1.51 -5.94
C ALA A 42 -0.50 2.82 -6.15
N TYR A 43 -1.22 3.92 -6.36
CA TYR A 43 -0.63 5.25 -6.56
C TYR A 43 -1.17 6.22 -5.52
N ILE A 44 -0.28 6.89 -4.80
CA ILE A 44 -0.62 7.86 -3.78
C ILE A 44 -0.38 9.28 -4.28
N ASP A 45 -1.34 10.17 -4.01
CA ASP A 45 -1.17 11.59 -4.25
C ASP A 45 -0.53 12.26 -3.02
N LEU A 46 0.66 12.82 -3.20
CA LEU A 46 1.44 13.50 -2.17
C LEU A 46 1.54 15.03 -2.43
N GLY A 47 0.76 15.57 -3.38
CA GLY A 47 0.80 16.98 -3.75
C GLY A 47 1.95 17.38 -4.68
N GLY A 48 2.62 16.40 -5.30
CA GLY A 48 3.60 16.61 -6.37
C GLY A 48 2.97 16.73 -7.75
N GLN A 49 3.79 16.81 -8.80
CA GLN A 49 3.31 16.89 -10.19
C GLN A 49 2.56 15.63 -10.63
N PHE A 50 2.97 14.46 -10.13
CA PHE A 50 2.37 13.17 -10.46
C PHE A 50 2.22 12.30 -9.21
N PRO A 51 1.22 11.41 -9.16
CA PRO A 51 1.11 10.38 -8.12
C PRO A 51 2.34 9.46 -8.10
N VAL A 52 2.68 8.98 -6.91
CA VAL A 52 3.82 8.08 -6.69
C VAL A 52 3.34 6.64 -6.53
N MET A 53 4.01 5.69 -7.16
CA MET A 53 3.69 4.27 -6.99
C MET A 53 4.11 3.78 -5.59
N VAL A 54 3.21 3.07 -4.92
CA VAL A 54 3.41 2.45 -3.61
C VAL A 54 2.99 0.98 -3.62
N LYS A 55 3.47 0.21 -2.65
CA LYS A 55 3.09 -1.18 -2.43
C LYS A 55 2.28 -1.29 -1.13
N ILE A 56 1.02 -1.65 -1.24
CA ILE A 56 0.12 -1.90 -0.11
C ILE A 56 0.35 -3.33 0.38
N PRO A 57 0.80 -3.57 1.62
CA PRO A 57 0.87 -4.92 2.17
C PRO A 57 -0.54 -5.49 2.32
N LEU A 58 -0.73 -6.72 1.87
CA LEU A 58 -1.95 -7.51 2.05
C LEU A 58 -1.69 -8.61 3.06
N GLN A 59 -2.66 -8.88 3.93
CA GLN A 59 -2.62 -10.08 4.76
C GLN A 59 -2.83 -11.34 3.89
N LYS A 60 -2.44 -12.51 4.43
CA LYS A 60 -2.44 -13.79 3.70
C LYS A 60 -3.76 -14.08 2.97
N ASP A 61 -4.88 -13.84 3.65
CA ASP A 61 -6.22 -14.16 3.14
C ASP A 61 -7.03 -12.89 2.80
N GLN A 62 -6.39 -11.73 2.78
CA GLN A 62 -7.05 -10.47 2.45
C GLN A 62 -7.35 -10.41 0.96
N ILE A 63 -8.60 -10.14 0.59
CA ILE A 63 -8.98 -9.88 -0.79
C ILE A 63 -8.30 -8.57 -1.22
N PRO A 64 -7.58 -8.54 -2.37
CA PRO A 64 -6.98 -7.33 -2.90
C PRO A 64 -8.02 -6.22 -3.07
N TYR A 65 -7.60 -4.97 -2.92
CA TYR A 65 -8.46 -3.83 -3.14
C TYR A 65 -8.90 -3.78 -4.61
N GLY A 66 -10.20 -3.58 -4.84
CA GLY A 66 -10.72 -3.37 -6.18
C GLY A 66 -10.22 -2.06 -6.78
N PRO A 67 -10.35 -1.86 -8.10
CA PRO A 67 -10.03 -0.58 -8.72
C PRO A 67 -10.88 0.54 -8.13
N GLY A 68 -10.25 1.64 -7.74
CA GLY A 68 -10.95 2.74 -7.07
C GLY A 68 -10.03 3.69 -6.32
N ASN A 69 -10.64 4.71 -5.72
CA ASN A 69 -9.97 5.66 -4.83
C ASN A 69 -10.25 5.28 -3.38
N TYR A 70 -9.19 5.21 -2.59
CA TYR A 70 -9.18 4.91 -1.17
C TYR A 70 -8.54 6.06 -0.41
N TYR A 71 -8.85 6.17 0.87
CA TYR A 71 -8.23 7.14 1.76
C TYR A 71 -7.53 6.42 2.89
N VAL A 72 -6.29 6.80 3.18
CA VAL A 72 -5.57 6.27 4.34
C VAL A 72 -6.20 6.83 5.60
N GLN A 73 -6.67 5.94 6.47
CA GLN A 73 -7.11 6.29 7.82
C GLN A 73 -5.86 6.45 8.71
N SER A 74 -5.69 7.61 9.34
CA SER A 74 -4.68 7.78 10.38
C SER A 74 -5.11 6.99 11.62
N GLY A 75 -4.30 6.01 12.03
CA GLY A 75 -4.44 5.32 13.30
C GLY A 75 -3.79 6.08 14.45
#